data_AF-A0A9Q1H2Z8-F1
#
_entry.id   AF-A0A9Q1H2Z8-F1
#
_cell.length_a   1.000
_cell.length_b   1.000
_cell.length_c   1.000
_cell.angle_alpha   90.00
_cell.angle_beta   90.00
_cell.angle_gamma   90.00
#
_symmetry.space_group_name_H-M   'P 1'
#
loop_
_entity.id
_entity.type
_entity.pdbx_description
1 polymer ?
#
loop_
_entity_poly.entity_id
_entity_poly.type
_entity_poly.pdbx_seq_one_letter_code
_entity_poly.pdbx_strand_id
1 'polypeptide(L)'
;MSIQSEAPKVFDFERWSSFTKALNIVGYVCRFCQNLRRQISDRVVGSDLSHEELMNAKVVMFRCIQKEHYFMEFLALRKNGSVPNTTPIASLNPYLAEDEILRI
;
A
#
# COMPACT_ATOMS: atom_id res chain seq x y z
N MET A 1 -25.13 3.70 22.15
CA MET A 1 -23.99 2.85 21.73
C MET A 1 -23.94 2.93 20.22
N SER A 2 -23.23 3.93 19.68
CA SER A 2 -23.24 4.19 18.24
C SER A 2 -22.24 3.27 17.59
N ILE A 3 -22.72 2.30 16.81
CA ILE A 3 -21.91 1.49 15.91
C ILE A 3 -21.43 2.45 14.82
N GLN A 4 -20.25 3.04 14.97
CA GLN A 4 -19.54 3.59 13.83
C GLN A 4 -19.14 2.39 12.97
N SER A 5 -19.84 2.18 11.85
CA SER A 5 -19.38 1.22 10.86
C SER A 5 -18.10 1.79 10.26
N GLU A 6 -16.95 1.27 10.68
CA GLU A 6 -15.69 1.54 9.98
C GLU A 6 -15.87 1.16 8.51
N ALA A 7 -15.44 2.04 7.61
CA ALA A 7 -15.41 1.72 6.20
C ALA A 7 -14.59 0.42 6.01
N PRO A 8 -15.03 -0.49 5.11
CA PRO A 8 -14.33 -1.74 4.92
C PRO A 8 -12.88 -1.48 4.55
N LYS A 9 -11.94 -2.05 5.33
CA LYS A 9 -10.51 -1.95 5.06
C LYS A 9 -10.22 -2.49 3.67
N VAL A 10 -9.58 -1.68 2.83
CA VAL A 10 -9.22 -2.06 1.46
C VAL A 10 -8.22 -3.23 1.47
N PHE A 11 -7.37 -3.29 2.49
CA PHE A 11 -6.37 -4.33 2.66
C PHE A 11 -6.18 -4.67 4.14
N ASP A 12 -6.56 -5.88 4.54
CA ASP A 12 -6.36 -6.38 5.89
C ASP A 12 -5.09 -7.24 5.95
N PHE A 13 -3.97 -6.63 6.36
CA PHE A 13 -2.68 -7.32 6.46
C PHE A 13 -2.69 -8.44 7.51
N GLU A 14 -3.45 -8.29 8.59
CA GLU A 14 -3.47 -9.23 9.72
C GLU A 14 -4.15 -10.56 9.36
N ARG A 15 -4.93 -10.58 8.27
CA ARG A 15 -5.53 -11.80 7.71
C ARG A 15 -4.52 -12.90 7.37
N TRP A 16 -3.25 -12.55 7.14
CA TRP A 16 -2.23 -13.52 6.72
C TRP A 16 -1.14 -13.69 7.76
N SER A 17 -0.77 -14.96 8.00
CA SER A 17 0.27 -15.34 8.96
C SER A 17 1.70 -15.01 8.53
N SER A 18 1.91 -14.47 7.33
CA SER A 18 3.24 -14.16 6.80
C SER A 18 3.19 -13.01 5.79
N PHE A 19 4.17 -12.11 5.92
CA PHE A 19 4.40 -11.02 4.97
C PHE A 19 4.56 -11.55 3.53
N THR A 20 5.33 -12.62 3.33
CA THR A 20 5.56 -13.21 2.00
C THR A 20 4.25 -13.70 1.38
N LYS A 21 3.35 -14.28 2.20
CA LYS A 21 2.04 -14.74 1.74
C LYS A 21 1.18 -13.56 1.32
N ALA A 22 1.10 -12.52 2.14
CA ALA A 22 0.37 -11.29 1.81
C ALA A 22 0.92 -10.66 0.52
N LEU A 23 2.24 -10.55 0.41
CA LEU A 23 2.92 -9.98 -0.76
C LEU A 23 2.60 -10.73 -2.05
N ASN A 24 2.66 -12.07 -2.03
CA ASN A 24 2.32 -12.88 -3.19
C ASN A 24 0.85 -12.71 -3.60
N ILE A 25 -0.06 -12.68 -2.63
CA ILE A 25 -1.49 -12.48 -2.91
C ILE A 25 -1.73 -11.12 -3.57
N VAL A 26 -1.15 -10.05 -3.01
CA VAL A 26 -1.22 -8.71 -3.62
C VAL A 26 -0.61 -8.71 -5.02
N GLY A 27 0.52 -9.39 -5.21
CA GLY A 27 1.16 -9.55 -6.52
C GLY A 27 0.25 -10.18 -7.57
N TYR A 28 -0.44 -11.27 -7.24
CA TYR A 28 -1.40 -11.89 -8.17
C TYR A 28 -2.60 -10.99 -8.46
N VAL A 29 -3.12 -10.28 -7.46
CA VAL A 29 -4.20 -9.31 -7.66
C VAL A 29 -3.74 -8.19 -8.60
N CYS A 30 -2.54 -7.66 -8.42
CA CYS A 30 -1.94 -6.68 -9.31
C CYS A 30 -1.78 -7.22 -10.74
N ARG A 31 -1.21 -8.44 -10.91
CA ARG A 31 -1.07 -9.10 -12.23
C ARG A 31 -2.43 -9.26 -12.90
N PHE A 32 -3.45 -9.71 -12.17
CA PHE A 32 -4.81 -9.86 -12.68
C PHE A 32 -5.34 -8.51 -13.19
N CYS A 33 -5.29 -7.46 -12.38
CA CYS A 33 -5.72 -6.11 -12.75
C CYS A 33 -4.96 -5.56 -13.97
N GLN A 34 -3.67 -5.87 -14.10
CA GLN A 34 -2.88 -5.50 -15.28
C GLN A 34 -3.30 -6.28 -16.52
N ASN A 35 -3.49 -7.59 -16.40
CA ASN A 35 -3.92 -8.46 -17.50
C ASN A 35 -5.32 -8.11 -18.03
N LEU A 36 -6.22 -7.61 -17.18
CA LEU A 36 -7.52 -7.08 -17.61
C LEU A 36 -7.39 -5.89 -18.58
N ARG A 37 -6.28 -5.14 -18.50
CA ARG A 37 -6.01 -3.96 -19.35
C ARG A 37 -5.22 -4.29 -20.60
N ARG A 38 -4.76 -5.54 -20.76
CA ARG A 38 -3.92 -6.00 -21.88
C ARG A 38 -4.72 -6.85 -22.86
N GLN A 39 -4.27 -6.85 -24.10
CA GLN A 39 -4.72 -7.85 -25.08
C GLN A 39 -4.34 -9.26 -24.61
N ILE A 40 -5.09 -10.27 -25.03
CA ILE A 40 -4.89 -11.65 -24.58
C ILE A 40 -3.46 -12.14 -24.87
N SER A 41 -2.88 -11.74 -26.01
CA SER A 41 -1.50 -12.09 -26.41
C SER A 41 -0.42 -11.55 -25.45
N ASP A 42 -0.69 -10.44 -24.76
CA ASP A 42 0.31 -9.70 -23.98
C ASP A 42 0.14 -9.92 -22.47
N ARG A 43 -0.81 -10.79 -22.09
CA ARG A 43 -1.07 -11.13 -20.70
C ARG A 43 0.10 -11.91 -20.13
N VAL A 44 0.48 -11.55 -18.91
CA VAL A 44 1.46 -12.33 -18.14
C VAL A 44 0.77 -13.59 -17.64
N VAL A 45 1.28 -14.74 -18.04
CA VAL A 45 0.80 -16.06 -17.63
C VAL A 45 1.92 -16.81 -16.90
N GLY A 46 1.56 -17.76 -16.04
CA GLY A 46 2.51 -18.55 -15.26
C GLY A 46 2.25 -18.53 -13.76
N SER A 47 2.87 -19.47 -13.06
CA SER A 47 2.71 -19.67 -11.61
C SER A 47 3.57 -18.75 -10.77
N ASP A 48 4.60 -18.13 -11.32
CA ASP A 48 5.59 -17.40 -10.52
C ASP A 48 5.44 -15.90 -10.75
N LEU A 49 5.62 -15.11 -9.68
CA LEU A 49 5.67 -13.66 -9.74
C LEU A 49 7.10 -13.22 -10.03
N SER A 50 7.27 -12.30 -10.98
CA SER A 50 8.56 -11.68 -11.26
C SER A 50 8.99 -10.78 -10.09
N HIS A 51 10.28 -10.48 -10.02
CA HIS A 51 10.80 -9.54 -9.02
C HIS A 51 10.11 -8.17 -9.10
N GLU A 52 9.85 -7.67 -10.31
CA GLU A 52 9.17 -6.39 -10.54
C GLU A 52 7.74 -6.41 -9.99
N GLU A 53 7.00 -7.51 -10.20
CA GLU A 53 5.64 -7.65 -9.68
C GLU A 53 5.61 -7.69 -8.15
N LEU A 54 6.57 -8.37 -7.53
CA LEU A 54 6.71 -8.38 -6.07
C LEU A 54 7.09 -6.99 -5.53
N MET A 55 7.97 -6.26 -6.20
CA MET A 55 8.32 -4.89 -5.81
C MET A 55 7.12 -3.95 -5.94
N ASN A 56 6.36 -4.04 -7.03
CA ASN A 56 5.14 -3.26 -7.20
C ASN A 56 4.08 -3.63 -6.14
N ALA A 57 3.90 -4.92 -5.85
CA ALA A 57 2.98 -5.39 -4.81
C ALA A 57 3.34 -4.83 -3.44
N LYS A 58 4.64 -4.79 -3.11
CA LYS A 58 5.15 -4.20 -1.86
C LYS A 58 4.79 -2.72 -1.76
N VAL A 59 5.01 -1.97 -2.85
CA VAL A 59 4.69 -0.54 -2.91
C VAL A 59 3.19 -0.30 -2.73
N VAL A 60 2.35 -1.06 -3.44
CA VAL A 60 0.87 -0.97 -3.32
C VAL A 60 0.43 -1.23 -1.89
N MET A 61 0.95 -2.30 -1.27
CA MET A 61 0.62 -2.67 0.11
C MET A 61 1.00 -1.57 1.10
N PHE A 62 2.22 -1.01 0.98
CA PHE A 62 2.66 0.09 1.85
C PHE A 62 1.79 1.33 1.69
N ARG A 63 1.44 1.70 0.45
CA ARG A 63 0.51 2.81 0.19
C ARG A 63 -0.85 2.59 0.84
N CYS A 64 -1.41 1.39 0.78
CA CYS A 64 -2.70 1.08 1.40
C CYS A 64 -2.64 1.21 2.93
N ILE A 65 -1.68 0.53 3.56
CA ILE A 65 -1.54 0.51 5.02
C ILE A 65 -1.20 1.90 5.57
N GLN A 66 -0.26 2.62 4.94
CA GLN A 66 0.12 3.94 5.42
C GLN A 66 -1.01 4.96 5.26
N LYS A 67 -1.82 4.87 4.19
CA LYS A 67 -3.00 5.73 4.06
C LYS A 67 -4.08 5.42 5.09
N GLU A 68 -4.15 4.19 5.59
CA GLU A 68 -5.07 3.80 6.67
C GLU A 68 -4.59 4.33 8.02
N HIS A 69 -3.31 4.11 8.36
CA HIS A 69 -2.79 4.39 9.70
C HIS A 69 -2.19 5.80 9.88
N TYR A 70 -1.71 6.43 8.81
CA TYR A 70 -1.03 7.73 8.83
C TYR A 70 -1.71 8.73 7.89
N PHE A 71 -3.04 8.66 7.77
CA PHE A 71 -3.80 9.48 6.84
C PHE A 71 -3.54 10.99 7.02
N MET A 72 -3.54 11.45 8.27
CA MET A 72 -3.37 12.87 8.60
C MET A 72 -1.95 13.35 8.29
N GLU A 73 -0.96 12.52 8.61
CA GLU A 73 0.45 12.76 8.30
C GLU A 73 0.69 12.81 6.80
N PHE A 74 0.10 11.87 6.06
CA PHE A 74 0.17 11.83 4.60
C PHE A 74 -0.40 13.12 3.99
N LEU A 75 -1.58 13.57 4.45
CA LEU A 75 -2.17 14.82 3.98
C LEU A 75 -1.31 16.04 4.34
N ALA A 76 -0.75 16.08 5.55
CA ALA A 76 0.11 17.16 6.00
C ALA A 76 1.39 17.25 5.18
N LEU A 77 2.06 16.12 4.92
CA LEU A 77 3.25 16.04 4.08
C LEU A 77 2.96 16.49 2.65
N ARG A 78 1.84 16.05 2.07
CA ARG A 78 1.47 16.42 0.71
C ARG A 78 1.13 17.92 0.57
N LYS A 79 0.58 18.53 1.61
CA LYS A 79 0.17 19.94 1.59
C LYS A 79 1.29 20.90 1.99
N ASN A 80 2.03 20.57 3.04
CA ASN A 80 2.94 21.50 3.73
C ASN A 80 4.39 21.01 3.74
N GLY A 81 4.67 19.77 3.30
CA GLY A 81 6.01 19.18 3.37
C GLY A 81 6.46 18.76 4.77
N SER A 82 5.59 18.84 5.78
CA SER A 82 5.90 18.45 7.16
C SER A 82 4.67 17.90 7.88
N VAL A 83 4.89 17.04 8.87
CA VAL A 83 3.83 16.54 9.76
C VAL A 83 3.70 17.43 11.00
N PRO A 84 2.52 17.51 11.65
CA PRO A 84 2.38 18.19 12.92
C PRO A 84 3.27 17.54 14.00
N ASN A 85 3.90 18.36 14.85
CA ASN A 85 4.75 17.91 15.97
C ASN A 85 3.99 17.06 17.01
N THR A 86 2.66 17.03 16.96
CA THR A 86 1.80 16.21 17.82
C THR A 86 1.67 14.77 17.33
N THR A 87 2.15 14.45 16.11
CA THR A 87 2.04 13.11 15.54
C THR A 87 3.14 12.18 16.06
N PRO A 88 2.90 10.88 16.23
CA PRO A 88 3.88 9.95 16.80
C PRO A 88 5.19 9.87 16.02
N ILE A 89 5.15 10.16 14.72
CA ILE A 89 6.29 10.05 13.83
C ILE A 89 7.02 11.38 13.58
N ALA A 90 6.56 12.49 14.15
CA ALA A 90 7.13 13.82 13.86
C ALA A 90 8.64 13.92 14.16
N SER A 91 9.08 13.32 15.25
CA SER A 91 10.49 13.29 15.65
C SER A 91 11.39 12.47 14.72
N LEU A 92 10.80 11.66 13.84
CA LEU A 92 11.52 10.82 12.88
C LEU A 92 11.75 11.52 11.54
N ASN A 93 11.45 12.82 11.43
CA ASN A 93 11.59 13.62 10.20
C ASN A 93 10.92 12.97 8.97
N PRO A 94 9.64 12.61 9.06
CA PRO A 94 8.98 11.88 8.01
C PRO A 94 8.85 12.73 6.74
N TYR A 95 8.97 12.09 5.59
CA TYR A 95 8.81 12.70 4.29
C TYR A 95 8.02 11.79 3.34
N LEU A 96 7.40 12.40 2.33
CA LEU A 96 6.70 11.67 1.28
C LEU A 96 7.65 11.50 0.09
N ALA A 97 7.98 10.25 -0.26
CA ALA A 97 8.83 9.95 -1.41
C ALA A 97 8.05 9.99 -2.73
N GLU A 98 8.76 9.95 -3.86
CA GLU A 98 8.19 9.97 -5.23
C GLU A 98 7.20 8.82 -5.49
N ASP A 99 7.41 7.69 -4.82
CA ASP A 99 6.52 6.55 -4.87
C ASP A 99 5.30 6.70 -3.94
N GLU A 100 5.00 7.90 -3.44
CA GLU A 100 3.87 8.18 -2.55
C GLU A 100 3.87 7.30 -1.28
N ILE A 101 5.05 6.89 -0.83
CA ILE A 101 5.27 6.17 0.43
C ILE A 101 5.87 7.13 1.43
N LEU A 102 5.30 7.13 2.64
CA LEU A 102 5.85 7.81 3.80
C LEU A 102 7.12 7.07 4.25
N ARG A 103 8.20 7.82 4.37
CA ARG A 103 9.52 7.35 4.85
C ARG A 103 9.98 8.23 6.00
N ILE A 104 10.93 7.73 6.78
CA ILE A 104 11.64 8.43 7.87
C ILE A 104 13.09 8.64 7.48
#